data_AF-A0AAD4QK88-F1
#
_entry.id   AF-A0AAD4QK88-F1
#
_cell.length_a   1.000
_cell.length_b   1.000
_cell.length_c   1.000
_cell.angle_alpha   90.00
_cell.angle_beta   90.00
_cell.angle_gamma   90.00
#
_symmetry.space_group_name_H-M   'P 1'
#
loop_
_entity.id
_entity.type
_entity.pdbx_description
1 polymer ?
#
loop_
_entity_poly.entity_id
_entity_poly.type
_entity_poly.pdbx_seq_one_letter_code
_entity_poly.pdbx_strand_id
1 'polypeptide(L)'
;MNKLRKLRHHRESSSPHPCPPSEPTAIAAGFTTVASTTSRTTTRMLPTGTSRTLYYAQQGSAATLGTPAKPEYVTGVAPKPDSSIAHYWAARAVTAEVLLAERHKHTDELRSVMYGEDVKRRTEVAALQEVHEEHQKKMERMVLCCVAALAITIFGLLVTHVLHTPTPLTSTRRTASHFTIPILSPFTSVVEHETSAWGARIIVPALIIVSTFAWGVVRHWMTRGSRR
;
A
#
# COMPACT_ATOMS: atom_id res chain seq x y z
N MET A 1 -27.85 8.64 20.20
CA MET A 1 -28.91 9.03 19.25
C MET A 1 -28.43 10.19 18.38
N ASN A 2 -27.74 9.92 17.28
CA ASN A 2 -27.47 10.90 16.22
C ASN A 2 -27.52 10.17 14.87
N LYS A 3 -28.75 9.93 14.40
CA LYS A 3 -29.05 9.56 13.02
C LYS A 3 -29.11 10.87 12.23
N LEU A 4 -28.03 11.23 11.55
CA LEU A 4 -28.06 12.30 10.56
C LEU A 4 -27.46 11.83 9.24
N ARG A 5 -28.38 11.58 8.31
CA ARG A 5 -28.32 11.92 6.88
C ARG A 5 -26.92 11.96 6.28
N LYS A 6 -26.62 10.96 5.45
CA LYS A 6 -25.91 11.22 4.20
C LYS A 6 -26.55 10.43 3.07
N LEU A 7 -27.53 11.07 2.46
CA LEU A 7 -27.99 10.81 1.10
C LEU A 7 -26.78 10.85 0.18
N ARG A 8 -26.29 9.69 -0.27
CA ARG A 8 -25.38 9.62 -1.41
C ARG A 8 -26.25 9.33 -2.63
N HIS A 9 -26.43 10.39 -3.42
CA HIS A 9 -27.00 10.37 -4.74
C HIS A 9 -26.47 9.19 -5.56
N HIS A 10 -27.39 8.36 -6.04
CA HIS A 10 -27.29 7.74 -7.35
C HIS A 10 -27.05 8.86 -8.37
N ARG A 11 -25.83 8.96 -8.88
CA ARG A 11 -25.55 9.66 -10.13
C ARG A 11 -25.20 8.58 -11.14
N GLU A 12 -26.24 8.12 -11.81
CA GLU A 12 -26.12 7.53 -13.14
C GLU A 12 -25.38 8.54 -14.02
N SER A 13 -24.15 8.20 -14.40
CA SER A 13 -23.47 8.80 -15.52
C SER A 13 -23.31 7.70 -16.57
N SER A 14 -24.40 7.46 -17.28
CA SER A 14 -24.43 6.83 -18.58
C SER A 14 -23.57 7.63 -19.55
N SER A 15 -22.28 7.28 -19.65
CA SER A 15 -21.48 7.67 -20.80
C SER A 15 -21.83 6.71 -21.96
N PRO A 16 -22.31 7.22 -23.11
CA PRO A 16 -22.52 6.39 -24.28
C PRO A 16 -21.15 5.95 -24.83
N HIS A 17 -20.92 4.65 -24.84
CA HIS A 17 -19.83 4.05 -25.60
C HIS A 17 -20.03 4.37 -27.10
N PRO A 18 -19.03 4.93 -27.80
CA PRO A 18 -19.06 4.97 -29.25
C PRO A 18 -18.91 3.53 -29.79
N CYS A 19 -19.81 3.16 -30.70
CA CYS A 19 -19.77 1.93 -31.47
C CYS A 19 -18.39 1.75 -32.14
N PRO A 20 -17.79 0.56 -32.10
CA PRO A 20 -16.68 0.24 -33.00
C PRO A 20 -17.20 0.00 -34.43
N PRO A 21 -16.45 0.40 -35.47
CA PRO A 21 -16.78 0.04 -36.83
C PRO A 21 -16.62 -1.48 -37.02
N SER A 22 -17.64 -2.07 -37.61
CA SER A 22 -17.64 -3.43 -38.13
C SER A 22 -16.70 -3.52 -39.33
N GLU A 23 -15.61 -4.29 -39.19
CA GLU A 23 -14.83 -4.80 -40.31
C GLU A 23 -14.76 -6.34 -40.27
N PRO A 24 -14.62 -6.98 -41.44
CA PRO A 24 -15.03 -8.36 -41.66
C PRO A 24 -14.00 -9.41 -41.24
N THR A 25 -14.57 -10.58 -41.01
CA THR A 25 -13.99 -11.90 -40.77
C THR A 25 -12.81 -12.30 -41.69
N ALA A 26 -11.92 -13.09 -41.09
CA ALA A 26 -10.81 -13.90 -41.65
C ALA A 26 -9.46 -13.15 -41.70
N ILE A 27 -8.33 -13.66 -41.21
CA ILE A 27 -7.78 -15.03 -41.23
C ILE A 27 -6.92 -15.24 -39.97
N ALA A 28 -6.89 -16.48 -39.48
CA ALA A 28 -6.05 -16.97 -38.40
C ALA A 28 -4.55 -16.68 -38.60
N ALA A 29 -3.90 -16.12 -37.59
CA ALA A 29 -2.48 -16.35 -37.28
C ALA A 29 -2.25 -16.06 -35.80
N GLY A 30 -1.69 -17.04 -35.08
CA GLY A 30 -1.45 -16.98 -33.65
C GLY A 30 -0.57 -15.81 -33.26
N PHE A 31 -1.07 -14.98 -32.34
CA PHE A 31 -0.27 -13.98 -31.64
C PHE A 31 -0.07 -14.46 -30.20
N THR A 32 1.16 -14.88 -29.94
CA THR A 32 1.70 -15.15 -28.62
C THR A 32 1.49 -13.95 -27.70
N THR A 33 0.79 -14.17 -26.60
CA THR A 33 0.65 -13.22 -25.50
C THR A 33 2.02 -13.00 -24.87
N VAL A 34 2.75 -11.97 -25.31
CA VAL A 34 3.96 -11.51 -24.62
C VAL A 34 3.49 -10.81 -23.35
N ALA A 35 3.64 -11.49 -22.21
CA ALA A 35 3.51 -10.88 -20.91
C ALA A 35 4.57 -9.77 -20.80
N SER A 36 4.15 -8.52 -20.92
CA SER A 36 4.98 -7.35 -20.66
C SER A 36 5.29 -7.30 -19.16
N THR A 37 6.32 -8.03 -18.75
CA THR A 37 6.98 -7.80 -17.46
C THR A 37 7.65 -6.43 -17.55
N THR A 38 6.94 -5.39 -17.12
CA THR A 38 7.51 -4.07 -16.89
C THR A 38 8.48 -4.18 -15.73
N SER A 39 9.71 -4.59 -16.04
CA SER A 39 10.86 -4.48 -15.15
C SER A 39 11.02 -3.00 -14.84
N ARG A 40 10.49 -2.59 -13.68
CA ARG A 40 10.65 -1.26 -13.11
C ARG A 40 12.12 -1.15 -12.71
N THR A 41 12.98 -0.85 -13.68
CA THR A 41 14.36 -0.46 -13.42
C THR A 41 14.29 0.85 -12.66
N THR A 42 14.39 0.75 -11.33
CA THR A 42 14.64 1.88 -10.45
C THR A 42 16.06 2.35 -10.77
N THR A 43 16.20 3.11 -11.85
CA THR A 43 17.39 3.90 -12.11
C THR A 43 17.48 4.89 -10.98
N ARG A 44 18.20 4.50 -9.93
CA ARG A 44 18.64 5.37 -8.85
C ARG A 44 19.42 6.48 -9.52
N MET A 45 18.73 7.58 -9.84
CA MET A 45 19.37 8.81 -10.27
C MET A 45 20.22 9.24 -9.07
N LEU A 46 21.49 8.85 -9.09
CA LEU A 46 22.49 9.57 -8.32
C LEU A 46 22.28 11.05 -8.65
N PRO A 47 22.30 11.96 -7.66
CA PRO A 47 22.24 13.37 -7.92
C PRO A 47 23.40 13.70 -8.87
N THR A 48 23.07 13.90 -10.13
CA THR A 48 24.03 14.22 -11.18
C THR A 48 24.69 15.51 -10.73
N GLY A 49 25.94 15.39 -10.29
CA GLY A 49 26.77 16.53 -9.96
C GLY A 49 26.65 17.54 -11.10
N THR A 50 26.34 18.76 -10.72
CA THR A 50 26.22 19.93 -11.57
C THR A 50 27.24 19.84 -12.71
N SER A 51 26.77 19.70 -13.96
CA SER A 51 27.66 19.56 -15.12
C SER A 51 28.77 20.60 -15.05
N ARG A 52 30.03 20.19 -15.20
CA ARG A 52 31.22 21.07 -15.15
C ARG A 52 31.07 22.32 -16.03
N THR A 53 30.34 22.21 -17.13
CA THR A 53 30.01 23.33 -18.01
C THR A 53 29.16 24.42 -17.34
N LEU A 54 28.22 24.04 -16.48
CA LEU A 54 27.37 24.98 -15.72
C LEU A 54 28.18 25.67 -14.61
N TYR A 55 29.12 24.95 -13.99
CA TYR A 55 30.06 25.53 -13.01
C TYR A 55 30.90 26.66 -13.59
N TYR A 56 31.45 26.49 -14.80
CA TYR A 56 32.22 27.56 -15.46
C TYR A 56 31.33 28.72 -15.96
N ALA A 57 30.11 28.45 -16.41
CA ALA A 57 29.15 29.50 -16.77
C ALA A 57 28.78 30.37 -15.56
N GLN A 58 28.66 29.77 -14.37
CA GLN A 58 28.33 30.49 -13.13
C GLN A 58 29.52 31.29 -12.58
N GLN A 59 30.75 30.83 -12.78
CA GLN A 59 31.95 31.59 -12.41
C GLN A 59 32.20 32.80 -13.31
N GLY A 60 31.73 32.78 -14.56
CA GLY A 60 31.86 33.92 -15.49
C GLY A 60 31.04 35.15 -15.08
N SER A 61 30.01 35.01 -14.23
CA SER A 61 29.18 36.13 -13.78
C SER A 61 29.62 36.79 -12.48
N ALA A 62 30.69 36.31 -11.83
CA ALA A 62 31.15 36.85 -10.53
C ALA A 62 32.19 37.98 -10.65
N ALA A 63 32.65 38.31 -11.86
CA ALA A 63 33.58 39.41 -12.07
C ALA A 63 32.85 40.62 -12.64
N THR A 64 32.32 41.48 -11.75
CA THR A 64 32.39 42.95 -11.79
C THR A 64 31.50 43.49 -10.66
N LEU A 65 32.07 43.59 -9.46
CA LEU A 65 31.48 44.35 -8.36
C LEU A 65 31.75 45.85 -8.63
N GLY A 66 31.02 46.39 -9.59
CA GLY A 66 30.88 47.82 -9.85
C GLY A 66 29.48 48.25 -9.46
N THR A 67 29.40 49.30 -8.64
CA THR A 67 28.23 50.05 -8.17
C THR A 67 26.94 49.83 -8.99
N PRO A 68 25.78 49.53 -8.37
CA PRO A 68 24.51 49.37 -9.06
C PRO A 68 24.01 50.72 -9.58
N ALA A 69 24.57 51.17 -10.70
CA ALA A 69 23.92 52.14 -11.55
C ALA A 69 22.65 51.47 -12.06
N LYS A 70 21.50 52.08 -11.73
CA LYS A 70 20.18 51.81 -12.28
C LYS A 70 20.35 51.39 -13.76
N PRO A 71 19.94 50.18 -14.18
CA PRO A 71 20.02 49.82 -15.57
C PRO A 71 19.08 50.76 -16.30
N GLU A 72 19.65 51.83 -16.85
CA GLU A 72 19.06 52.57 -17.93
C GLU A 72 18.87 51.51 -19.00
N TYR A 73 17.62 51.07 -19.18
CA TYR A 73 17.21 50.36 -20.37
C TYR A 73 17.40 51.35 -21.51
N VAL A 74 18.65 51.56 -21.90
CA VAL A 74 18.98 52.10 -23.21
C VAL A 74 18.29 51.13 -24.12
N THR A 75 17.25 51.61 -24.79
CA THR A 75 16.56 50.94 -25.89
C THR A 75 17.56 50.84 -27.03
N GLY A 76 18.62 50.05 -26.80
CA GLY A 76 19.72 49.82 -27.68
C GLY A 76 19.16 48.99 -28.80
N VAL A 77 18.89 49.65 -29.92
CA VAL A 77 18.68 49.00 -31.20
C VAL A 77 19.79 47.96 -31.34
N ALA A 78 19.42 46.68 -31.25
CA ALA A 78 20.39 45.60 -31.35
C ALA A 78 21.19 45.82 -32.64
N PRO A 79 22.53 45.92 -32.58
CA PRO A 79 23.34 46.23 -33.74
C PRO A 79 23.04 45.20 -34.82
N LYS A 80 22.58 45.69 -35.97
CA LYS A 80 22.27 44.83 -37.10
C LYS A 80 23.57 44.12 -37.52
N PRO A 81 23.57 42.80 -37.69
CA PRO A 81 24.77 42.11 -38.13
C PRO A 81 25.14 42.58 -39.54
N ASP A 82 26.23 43.33 -39.69
CA ASP A 82 26.61 43.91 -40.99
C ASP A 82 27.39 42.94 -41.89
N SER A 83 27.77 41.76 -41.37
CA SER A 83 28.53 40.73 -42.09
C SER A 83 27.75 39.42 -42.23
N SER A 84 28.02 38.66 -43.30
CA SER A 84 27.43 37.33 -43.53
C SER A 84 27.76 36.34 -42.41
N ILE A 85 28.96 36.43 -41.85
CA ILE A 85 29.42 35.61 -40.72
C ILE A 85 28.59 35.94 -39.47
N ALA A 86 28.33 37.23 -39.19
CA ALA A 86 27.51 37.63 -38.07
C ALA A 86 26.05 37.14 -38.22
N HIS A 87 25.49 37.17 -39.43
CA HIS A 87 24.16 36.60 -39.71
C HIS A 87 24.11 35.09 -39.45
N TYR A 88 25.14 34.33 -39.84
CA TYR A 88 25.21 32.88 -39.58
C TYR A 88 25.20 32.56 -38.09
N TRP A 89 26.03 33.26 -37.30
CA TRP A 89 26.07 33.07 -35.85
C TRP A 89 24.78 33.49 -35.17
N ALA A 90 24.18 34.62 -35.60
CA ALA A 90 22.90 35.07 -35.08
C ALA A 90 21.79 34.04 -35.35
N ALA A 91 21.69 33.52 -36.58
CA ALA A 91 20.72 32.47 -36.91
C ALA A 91 20.94 31.21 -36.07
N ARG A 92 22.20 30.79 -35.88
CA ARG A 92 22.54 29.63 -35.05
C ARG A 92 22.20 29.84 -33.57
N ALA A 93 22.42 31.04 -33.04
CA ALA A 93 22.07 31.40 -31.67
C ALA A 93 20.55 31.35 -31.47
N VAL A 94 19.77 31.94 -32.39
CA VAL A 94 18.30 31.88 -32.36
C VAL A 94 17.80 30.44 -32.42
N THR A 95 18.34 29.60 -33.30
CA THR A 95 17.97 28.19 -33.35
C THR A 95 18.28 27.47 -32.04
N ALA A 96 19.42 27.76 -31.43
CA ALA A 96 19.78 27.17 -30.13
C ALA A 96 18.82 27.62 -29.02
N GLU A 97 18.40 28.89 -29.01
CA GLU A 97 17.40 29.41 -28.07
C GLU A 97 16.04 28.73 -28.25
N VAL A 98 15.58 28.56 -29.50
CA VAL A 98 14.33 27.85 -29.80
C VAL A 98 14.37 26.41 -29.32
N LEU A 99 15.46 25.67 -29.61
CA LEU A 99 15.63 24.28 -29.16
C LEU A 99 15.70 24.18 -27.63
N LEU A 100 16.35 25.13 -26.97
CA LEU A 100 16.42 25.16 -25.51
C LEU A 100 15.05 25.47 -24.89
N ALA A 101 14.30 26.42 -25.47
CA ALA A 101 12.94 26.74 -25.04
C ALA A 101 11.99 25.55 -25.21
N GLU A 102 12.07 24.82 -26.32
CA GLU A 102 11.30 23.59 -26.55
C GLU A 102 11.63 22.51 -25.51
N ARG A 103 12.92 22.31 -25.22
CA ARG A 103 13.35 21.36 -24.19
C ARG A 103 12.81 21.73 -22.81
N HIS A 104 12.85 23.01 -22.43
CA HIS A 104 12.30 23.48 -21.16
C HIS A 104 10.80 23.22 -21.07
N LYS A 105 10.05 23.58 -22.12
CA LYS A 105 8.62 23.31 -22.20
C LYS A 105 8.31 21.82 -22.02
N HIS A 106 9.02 20.95 -22.73
CA HIS A 106 8.85 19.50 -22.60
C HIS A 106 9.17 18.99 -21.18
N THR A 107 10.21 19.52 -20.52
CA THR A 107 10.51 19.14 -19.13
C THR A 107 9.42 19.57 -18.15
N ASP A 108 8.81 20.73 -18.37
CA ASP A 108 7.71 21.22 -17.55
C ASP A 108 6.44 20.39 -17.76
N GLU A 109 6.16 20.01 -19.02
CA GLU A 109 5.06 19.09 -19.35
C GLU A 109 5.25 17.74 -18.64
N LEU A 110 6.44 17.13 -18.74
CA LEU A 110 6.76 15.88 -18.03
C LEU A 110 6.58 16.02 -16.52
N ARG A 111 7.07 17.12 -15.93
CA ARG A 111 6.92 17.38 -14.49
C ARG A 111 5.44 17.49 -14.10
N SER A 112 4.62 18.14 -14.92
CA SER A 112 3.18 18.27 -14.65
C SER A 112 2.46 16.91 -14.70
N VAL A 113 2.82 16.05 -15.66
CA VAL A 113 2.27 14.69 -15.79
C VAL A 113 2.70 13.82 -14.61
N MET A 114 3.98 13.84 -14.25
CA MET A 114 4.49 13.10 -13.09
C MET A 114 3.78 13.52 -11.79
N TYR A 115 3.57 14.82 -11.57
CA TYR A 115 2.86 15.31 -10.40
C TYR A 115 1.41 14.80 -10.36
N GLY A 116 0.71 14.79 -11.50
CA GLY A 116 -0.64 14.23 -11.60
C GLY A 116 -0.70 12.75 -11.23
N GLU A 117 0.24 11.94 -11.73
CA GLU A 117 0.32 10.51 -11.40
C GLU A 117 0.65 10.27 -9.93
N ASP A 118 1.57 11.04 -9.36
CA ASP A 118 1.96 10.89 -7.96
C ASP A 118 0.82 11.24 -7.01
N VAL A 119 0.02 12.27 -7.32
CA VAL A 119 -1.19 12.57 -6.57
C VAL A 119 -2.17 11.41 -6.65
N LYS A 120 -2.41 10.86 -7.85
CA LYS A 120 -3.30 9.69 -8.03
C LYS A 120 -2.82 8.48 -7.22
N ARG A 121 -1.53 8.13 -7.28
CA ARG A 121 -0.95 7.04 -6.50
C ARG A 121 -1.14 7.25 -4.99
N ARG A 122 -0.94 8.47 -4.49
CA ARG A 122 -1.16 8.78 -3.07
C ARG A 122 -2.62 8.57 -2.66
N THR A 123 -3.57 8.97 -3.52
CA THR A 123 -5.00 8.76 -3.23
C THR A 123 -5.38 7.28 -3.22
N GLU A 124 -4.83 6.49 -4.15
CA GLU A 124 -5.07 5.04 -4.20
C GLU A 124 -4.46 4.33 -2.99
N VAL A 125 -3.23 4.69 -2.59
CA VAL A 125 -2.58 4.14 -1.40
C VAL A 125 -3.36 4.50 -0.13
N ALA A 126 -3.83 5.74 0.00
CA ALA A 126 -4.65 6.16 1.13
C ALA A 126 -5.97 5.37 1.21
N ALA A 127 -6.65 5.14 0.08
CA ALA A 127 -7.86 4.34 0.03
C ALA A 127 -7.61 2.87 0.41
N LEU A 128 -6.49 2.29 -0.05
CA LEU A 128 -6.10 0.92 0.34
C LEU A 128 -5.80 0.81 1.82
N GLN A 129 -5.16 1.84 2.40
CA GLN A 129 -4.88 1.89 3.83
C GLN A 129 -6.16 1.95 4.65
N GLU A 130 -7.15 2.75 4.25
CA GLU A 130 -8.45 2.84 4.92
C GLU A 130 -9.13 1.46 4.99
N VAL A 131 -9.15 0.72 3.88
CA VAL A 131 -9.70 -0.64 3.84
C VAL A 131 -8.94 -1.57 4.79
N HIS A 132 -7.60 -1.50 4.81
CA HIS A 132 -6.80 -2.33 5.71
C HIS A 132 -7.08 -2.03 7.19
N GLU A 133 -7.20 -0.76 7.55
CA GLU A 133 -7.53 -0.34 8.91
C GLU A 133 -8.92 -0.83 9.35
N GLU A 134 -9.91 -0.83 8.46
CA GLU A 134 -11.24 -1.39 8.73
C GLU A 134 -11.17 -2.90 9.01
N HIS A 135 -10.43 -3.66 8.18
CA HIS A 135 -10.22 -5.08 8.38
C HIS A 135 -9.47 -5.37 9.68
N GLN A 136 -8.44 -4.58 10.01
CA GLN A 136 -7.67 -4.74 11.24
C GLN A 136 -8.53 -4.49 12.48
N LYS A 137 -9.34 -3.43 12.50
CA LYS A 137 -10.29 -3.15 13.60
C LYS A 137 -11.29 -4.28 13.79
N LYS A 138 -11.75 -4.93 12.70
CA LYS A 138 -12.64 -6.08 12.77
C LYS A 138 -11.94 -7.30 13.39
N MET A 139 -10.70 -7.58 12.97
CA MET A 139 -9.91 -8.66 13.52
C MET A 139 -9.58 -8.43 15.00
N GLU A 140 -9.25 -7.21 15.39
CA GLU A 140 -9.00 -6.82 16.79
C GLU A 140 -10.22 -7.09 17.68
N ARG A 141 -11.43 -6.69 17.24
CA ARG A 141 -12.66 -6.99 17.98
C ARG A 141 -12.92 -8.49 18.12
N MET A 142 -12.67 -9.27 17.08
CA MET A 142 -12.82 -10.73 17.12
C MET A 142 -11.83 -11.37 18.09
N VAL A 143 -10.56 -10.93 18.08
CA VAL A 143 -9.53 -11.39 19.01
C VAL A 143 -9.90 -11.04 20.45
N LEU A 144 -10.34 -9.79 20.72
CA LEU A 144 -10.81 -9.38 22.05
C LEU A 144 -11.98 -10.25 22.54
N CYS A 145 -12.93 -10.58 21.66
CA CYS A 145 -14.04 -11.48 21.98
C CYS A 145 -13.54 -12.89 22.34
N CYS A 146 -12.60 -13.46 21.57
CA CYS A 146 -12.00 -14.75 21.86
C CYS A 146 -11.22 -14.76 23.19
N VAL A 147 -10.43 -13.72 23.46
CA VAL A 147 -9.69 -13.57 24.72
C VAL A 147 -10.65 -13.47 25.91
N ALA A 148 -11.74 -12.70 25.78
CA ALA A 148 -12.77 -12.60 26.81
C ALA A 148 -13.46 -13.95 27.07
N ALA A 149 -13.80 -14.70 26.01
CA ALA A 149 -14.39 -16.03 26.14
C ALA A 149 -13.45 -17.02 26.86
N LEU A 150 -12.15 -17.02 26.50
CA LEU A 150 -11.14 -17.83 27.18
C LEU A 150 -10.96 -17.43 28.65
N ALA A 151 -10.98 -16.14 28.96
CA ALA A 151 -10.90 -15.67 30.35
C ALA A 151 -12.10 -16.18 31.18
N ILE A 152 -13.31 -16.13 30.62
CA ILE A 152 -14.52 -16.63 31.29
C ILE A 152 -14.45 -18.14 31.51
N THR A 153 -13.99 -18.92 30.52
CA THR A 153 -13.89 -20.39 30.67
C THR A 153 -12.83 -20.77 31.71
N ILE A 154 -11.65 -20.14 31.68
CA ILE A 154 -10.60 -20.35 32.68
C ILE A 154 -11.10 -19.97 34.08
N PHE A 155 -11.74 -18.81 34.22
CA PHE A 155 -12.30 -18.36 35.50
C PHE A 155 -13.37 -19.32 36.02
N GLY A 156 -14.29 -19.76 35.15
CA GLY A 156 -15.31 -20.75 35.49
C GLY A 156 -14.70 -22.07 35.96
N LEU A 157 -13.69 -22.58 35.24
CA LEU A 157 -12.95 -23.78 35.65
C LEU A 157 -12.27 -23.60 37.00
N LEU A 158 -11.63 -22.44 37.23
CA LEU A 158 -10.94 -22.14 38.49
C LEU A 158 -11.92 -22.09 39.67
N VAL A 159 -13.08 -21.44 39.50
CA VAL A 159 -14.15 -21.43 40.50
C VAL A 159 -14.67 -22.84 40.76
N THR A 160 -14.94 -23.64 39.72
CA THR A 160 -15.40 -25.02 39.91
C THR A 160 -14.36 -25.87 40.63
N HIS A 161 -13.08 -25.71 40.31
CA HIS A 161 -11.97 -26.42 40.94
C HIS A 161 -11.89 -26.06 42.43
N VAL A 162 -11.88 -24.77 42.77
CA VAL A 162 -11.83 -24.32 44.18
C VAL A 162 -13.02 -24.84 45.00
N LEU A 163 -14.23 -24.85 44.40
CA LEU A 163 -15.44 -25.35 45.08
C LEU A 163 -15.48 -26.88 45.21
N HIS A 164 -14.87 -27.62 44.28
CA HIS A 164 -15.01 -29.08 44.18
C HIS A 164 -13.73 -29.86 44.47
N THR A 165 -12.61 -29.22 44.82
CA THR A 165 -11.46 -29.95 45.35
C THR A 165 -11.69 -30.26 46.83
N PRO A 166 -12.13 -31.47 47.22
CA PRO A 166 -11.89 -31.94 48.57
C PRO A 166 -10.37 -31.98 48.75
N THR A 167 -9.87 -31.41 49.84
CA THR A 167 -8.45 -31.40 50.20
C THR A 167 -7.84 -32.80 50.03
N PRO A 168 -6.97 -33.03 49.03
CA PRO A 168 -6.41 -34.36 48.85
C PRO A 168 -5.29 -34.57 49.87
N LEU A 169 -5.51 -35.47 50.81
CA LEU A 169 -4.45 -36.15 51.56
C LEU A 169 -3.58 -36.91 50.54
N THR A 170 -2.40 -36.38 50.29
CA THR A 170 -1.16 -37.04 49.84
C THR A 170 -1.31 -38.44 49.23
N SER A 171 -1.12 -38.57 47.91
CA SER A 171 -0.56 -39.80 47.36
C SER A 171 0.21 -39.53 46.07
N THR A 172 1.52 -39.65 46.23
CA THR A 172 2.61 -39.47 45.28
C THR A 172 2.60 -40.61 44.25
N ARG A 173 2.18 -40.35 43.02
CA ARG A 173 2.68 -41.12 41.87
C ARG A 173 2.69 -40.29 40.60
N ARG A 174 3.80 -39.59 40.40
CA ARG A 174 4.17 -38.93 39.15
C ARG A 174 4.57 -40.00 38.13
N THR A 175 3.84 -40.11 37.03
CA THR A 175 4.35 -40.74 35.81
C THR A 175 4.76 -39.65 34.84
N ALA A 176 6.07 -39.54 34.61
CA ALA A 176 6.65 -38.60 33.67
C ALA A 176 6.40 -39.10 32.23
N SER A 177 5.41 -38.53 31.54
CA SER A 177 5.25 -38.74 30.10
C SER A 177 6.14 -37.75 29.35
N HIS A 178 7.28 -38.22 28.86
CA HIS A 178 8.09 -37.49 27.89
C HIS A 178 7.28 -37.30 26.60
N PHE A 179 6.85 -36.07 26.33
CA PHE A 179 6.41 -35.66 25.00
C PHE A 179 7.66 -35.37 24.17
N THR A 180 8.12 -36.37 23.43
CA THR A 180 8.87 -36.12 22.19
C THR A 180 7.92 -35.38 21.26
N ILE A 181 8.17 -34.10 21.06
CA ILE A 181 7.65 -33.35 19.92
C ILE A 181 8.43 -33.90 18.73
N PRO A 182 7.87 -34.79 17.88
CA PRO A 182 8.55 -35.08 16.63
C PRO A 182 8.61 -33.76 15.89
N ILE A 183 9.85 -33.31 15.72
CA ILE A 183 10.33 -32.21 14.90
C ILE A 183 9.28 -31.90 13.85
N LEU A 184 8.58 -30.78 14.03
CA LEU A 184 7.72 -30.20 13.03
C LEU A 184 8.56 -30.05 11.77
N SER A 185 8.39 -31.04 10.91
CA SER A 185 8.45 -31.02 9.47
C SER A 185 8.80 -29.65 8.88
N PRO A 186 9.83 -29.55 8.02
CA PRO A 186 10.17 -28.32 7.28
C PRO A 186 9.06 -27.85 6.30
N PHE A 187 7.86 -28.42 6.35
CA PHE A 187 6.71 -28.07 5.52
C PHE A 187 5.66 -27.19 6.21
N THR A 188 5.81 -26.81 7.49
CA THR A 188 4.92 -25.79 8.09
C THR A 188 5.28 -24.36 7.66
N SER A 189 6.39 -24.17 6.94
CA SER A 189 6.85 -22.87 6.42
C SER A 189 6.18 -22.43 5.10
N VAL A 190 5.33 -23.26 4.47
CA VAL A 190 4.69 -22.95 3.16
C VAL A 190 3.16 -22.85 3.29
N VAL A 191 2.66 -22.34 4.41
CA VAL A 191 1.21 -22.14 4.64
C VAL A 191 0.91 -20.72 5.13
N GLU A 192 1.87 -19.79 5.05
CA GLU A 192 1.76 -18.49 5.74
C GLU A 192 0.88 -17.44 5.02
N HIS A 193 0.41 -17.67 3.79
CA HIS A 193 -0.26 -16.58 3.05
C HIS A 193 -1.70 -16.83 2.56
N GLU A 194 -2.24 -18.06 2.56
CA GLU A 194 -3.59 -18.30 1.97
C GLU A 194 -4.63 -18.92 2.91
N THR A 195 -4.23 -19.58 4.01
CA THR A 195 -5.20 -20.30 4.89
C THR A 195 -5.79 -19.44 6.01
N SER A 196 -5.23 -18.26 6.29
CA SER A 196 -5.62 -17.39 7.41
C SER A 196 -7.08 -16.91 7.32
N ALA A 197 -7.55 -16.56 6.12
CA ALA A 197 -8.91 -16.04 5.95
C ALA A 197 -9.99 -17.12 6.14
N TRP A 198 -9.69 -18.37 5.80
CA TRP A 198 -10.65 -19.47 5.92
C TRP A 198 -10.67 -20.04 7.35
N GLY A 199 -9.50 -20.10 8.00
CA GLY A 199 -9.37 -20.61 9.37
C GLY A 199 -10.22 -19.82 10.37
N ALA A 200 -10.16 -18.49 10.34
CA ALA A 200 -10.89 -17.66 11.33
C ALA A 200 -12.42 -17.86 11.29
N ARG A 201 -13.00 -18.00 10.10
CA ARG A 201 -14.45 -18.19 9.92
C ARG A 201 -14.95 -19.52 10.46
N ILE A 202 -14.09 -20.54 10.52
CA ILE A 202 -14.41 -21.89 10.98
C ILE A 202 -14.05 -22.07 12.46
N ILE A 203 -12.95 -21.46 12.91
CA ILE A 203 -12.47 -21.57 14.30
C ILE A 203 -13.45 -20.94 15.28
N VAL A 204 -14.02 -19.77 14.96
CA VAL A 204 -14.97 -19.08 15.85
C VAL A 204 -16.23 -19.94 16.16
N PRO A 205 -16.99 -20.45 15.17
CA PRO A 205 -18.13 -21.30 15.47
C PRO A 205 -17.70 -22.63 16.11
N ALA A 206 -16.54 -23.19 15.74
CA ALA A 206 -16.02 -24.39 16.39
C ALA A 206 -15.77 -24.16 17.89
N LEU A 207 -15.18 -23.02 18.28
CA LEU A 207 -14.98 -22.67 19.69
C LEU A 207 -16.29 -22.48 20.44
N ILE A 208 -17.31 -21.88 19.82
CA ILE A 208 -18.65 -21.75 20.43
C ILE A 208 -19.29 -23.12 20.64
N ILE A 209 -19.19 -24.02 19.66
CA ILE A 209 -19.72 -25.38 19.75
C ILE A 209 -19.00 -26.14 20.87
N VAL A 210 -17.66 -26.09 20.91
CA VAL A 210 -16.86 -26.74 21.95
C VAL A 210 -17.19 -26.18 23.33
N SER A 211 -17.34 -24.86 23.46
CA SER A 211 -17.64 -24.21 24.74
C SER A 211 -19.06 -24.52 25.23
N THR A 212 -20.06 -24.55 24.34
CA THR A 212 -21.45 -24.94 24.70
C THR A 212 -21.54 -26.42 25.03
N PHE A 213 -20.82 -27.28 24.31
CA PHE A 213 -20.74 -28.70 24.59
C PHE A 213 -20.08 -28.98 25.95
N ALA A 214 -18.95 -28.33 26.24
CA ALA A 214 -18.27 -28.43 27.54
C ALA A 214 -19.19 -28.00 28.69
N TRP A 215 -19.93 -26.90 28.54
CA TRP A 215 -20.92 -26.47 29.53
C TRP A 215 -22.04 -27.49 29.72
N GLY A 216 -22.54 -28.10 28.63
CA GLY A 216 -23.57 -29.14 28.69
C GLY A 216 -23.11 -30.38 29.45
N VAL A 217 -21.87 -30.82 29.22
CA VAL A 217 -21.27 -31.95 29.95
C VAL A 217 -21.16 -31.65 31.43
N VAL A 218 -20.62 -30.47 31.78
CA VAL A 218 -20.50 -30.02 33.18
C VAL A 218 -21.88 -29.95 33.85
N ARG A 219 -22.87 -29.37 33.19
CA ARG A 219 -24.23 -29.24 33.73
C ARG A 219 -24.90 -30.59 33.93
N HIS A 220 -24.76 -31.51 32.97
CA HIS A 220 -25.27 -32.88 33.09
C HIS A 220 -24.62 -33.64 34.26
N TRP A 221 -23.34 -33.39 34.49
CA TRP A 221 -22.62 -33.98 35.60
C TRP A 221 -23.14 -33.47 36.96
N MET A 222 -23.36 -32.16 37.08
CA MET A 222 -23.92 -31.57 38.31
C MET A 222 -25.33 -32.09 38.62
N THR A 223 -26.21 -32.20 37.62
CA THR A 223 -27.58 -32.69 37.85
C THR A 223 -27.64 -34.17 38.19
N ARG A 224 -26.72 -34.99 37.69
CA ARG A 224 -26.61 -36.41 38.08
C ARG A 224 -25.94 -36.60 39.44
N GLY A 225 -24.94 -35.78 39.77
CA GLY A 225 -24.22 -35.86 41.04
C GLY A 225 -25.09 -35.60 42.26
N SER A 226 -26.09 -34.71 42.15
CA SER A 226 -26.98 -34.34 43.27
C SER A 226 -27.96 -35.44 43.71
N ARG A 227 -28.02 -36.59 43.04
CA ARG A 227 -28.92 -37.71 43.40
C ARG A 227 -28.22 -38.86 44.15
N ARG A 228 -26.93 -38.73 44.45
CA ARG A 228 -26.21 -39.62 45.35
C ARG A 228 -25.96 -38.91 46.67
#